data_AF-A0A9P8TLG4-F1
#
_entry.id   AF-A0A9P8TLG4-F1
#
_cell.length_a   1.000
_cell.length_b   1.000
_cell.length_c   1.000
_cell.angle_alpha   90.00
_cell.angle_beta   90.00
_cell.angle_gamma   90.00
#
_symmetry.space_group_name_H-M   'P 1'
#
loop_
_entity.id
_entity.type
_entity.pdbx_description
1 polymer ?
#
loop_
_entity_poly.entity_id
_entity_poly.type
_entity_poly.pdbx_seq_one_letter_code
_entity_poly.pdbx_strand_id
1 'polypeptide(L)'
;MPAPKDIFAALQGKGKITKVCATNSNSKRTAEQILSKMKISHSKRVGGDSIPDTQEIPTGSLFGNLKRTHKVTVFPNLVKITPIKPTYHETEDVVHQPMFFDLDDTIITRKSGRKFGYAPHDWKWLHEEVPVKLQSLHSSQPIIIISNQATTSALSAESKSLSNIITKIEYIFKDMTEKKLNVERISFYCSTNRKGIMRKPEIGIFTEFKKDYGVEFDIELSCFIGDAAGRATDFSDSDKKFAEGCGLKFLTPEEYYGI
;
A
#
# COMPACT_ATOMS: atom_id res chain seq x y z
N MET A 1 -35.11 6.94 -9.53
CA MET A 1 -33.86 7.53 -8.98
C MET A 1 -32.71 6.87 -9.72
N PRO A 2 -31.93 7.57 -10.57
CA PRO A 2 -30.87 6.93 -11.32
C PRO A 2 -29.62 6.72 -10.44
N ALA A 3 -28.95 5.57 -10.64
CA ALA A 3 -27.75 5.13 -9.95
C ALA A 3 -26.53 6.04 -10.21
N PRO A 4 -25.54 6.11 -9.30
CA PRO A 4 -24.38 6.97 -9.47
C PRO A 4 -23.39 6.36 -10.48
N LYS A 5 -23.46 6.81 -11.74
CA LYS A 5 -22.51 6.41 -12.80
C LYS A 5 -21.29 7.33 -12.97
N ASP A 6 -21.18 8.43 -12.22
CA ASP A 6 -20.23 9.51 -12.59
C ASP A 6 -19.03 9.74 -11.66
N ILE A 7 -18.73 8.85 -10.70
CA ILE A 7 -17.53 9.02 -9.84
C ILE A 7 -16.25 8.51 -10.55
N PHE A 8 -16.36 7.53 -11.45
CA PHE A 8 -15.18 6.92 -12.10
C PHE A 8 -14.63 7.72 -13.29
N ALA A 9 -15.45 8.54 -13.95
CA ALA A 9 -15.01 9.37 -15.08
C ALA A 9 -14.01 10.47 -14.65
N ALA A 10 -14.11 10.95 -13.41
CA ALA A 10 -13.19 11.94 -12.86
C ALA A 10 -11.77 11.38 -12.60
N LEU A 11 -11.64 10.07 -12.37
CA LEU A 11 -10.36 9.40 -12.14
C LEU A 11 -9.66 8.94 -13.44
N GLN A 12 -10.38 8.94 -14.57
CA GLN A 12 -9.84 8.55 -15.89
C GLN A 12 -9.85 9.69 -16.91
N GLY A 13 -9.99 10.94 -16.45
CA GLY A 13 -10.04 12.12 -17.31
C GLY A 13 -8.78 12.31 -18.14
N LYS A 14 -8.88 12.04 -19.45
CA LYS A 14 -7.94 12.51 -20.47
C LYS A 14 -7.83 14.03 -20.41
N GLY A 15 -6.82 14.54 -19.72
CA GLY A 15 -6.46 15.96 -19.73
C GLY A 15 -4.98 16.09 -20.04
N LYS A 16 -4.64 16.67 -21.19
CA LYS A 16 -3.35 17.37 -21.34
C LYS A 16 -3.36 18.50 -20.29
N ILE A 17 -2.71 18.29 -19.15
CA ILE A 17 -2.50 19.37 -18.18
C ILE A 17 -1.26 20.12 -18.65
N THR A 18 -1.49 21.21 -19.36
CA THR A 18 -0.45 22.18 -19.73
C THR A 18 -0.37 23.23 -18.61
N LYS A 19 0.86 23.53 -18.14
CA LYS A 19 1.23 24.49 -17.08
C LYS A 19 0.38 25.76 -17.03
N VAL A 20 0.03 26.21 -15.82
CA VAL A 20 -0.03 27.64 -15.49
C VAL A 20 0.86 27.90 -14.28
N CYS A 21 2.05 28.43 -14.56
CA CYS A 21 2.90 29.05 -13.56
C CYS A 21 2.31 30.44 -13.24
N ALA A 22 1.77 30.62 -12.04
CA ALA A 22 1.49 31.94 -11.48
C ALA A 22 1.99 31.96 -10.04
N THR A 23 3.23 32.41 -9.86
CA THR A 23 3.83 32.68 -8.55
C THR A 23 3.11 33.86 -7.91
N ASN A 24 2.20 33.60 -6.96
CA ASN A 24 1.61 34.65 -6.15
C ASN A 24 2.35 34.73 -4.80
N SER A 25 3.09 35.81 -4.58
CA SER A 25 3.97 36.06 -3.42
C SER A 25 3.24 36.08 -2.07
N ASN A 26 1.90 36.13 -2.07
CA ASN A 26 1.08 36.07 -0.86
C ASN A 26 0.94 34.65 -0.29
N SER A 27 1.02 33.57 -1.09
CA SER A 27 0.86 32.19 -0.57
C SER A 27 2.07 31.70 0.23
N LYS A 28 3.27 32.18 -0.11
CA LYS A 28 4.50 31.88 0.63
C LYS A 28 4.50 32.47 2.04
N ARG A 29 3.97 33.70 2.21
CA ARG A 29 3.85 34.36 3.53
C ARG A 29 2.84 33.65 4.44
N THR A 30 1.74 33.13 3.89
CA THR A 30 0.75 32.40 4.67
C THR A 30 1.27 31.04 5.12
N ALA A 31 2.02 30.33 4.26
CA ALA A 31 2.65 29.04 4.61
C ALA A 31 3.73 29.19 5.71
N GLU A 32 4.57 30.23 5.65
CA GLU A 32 5.57 30.52 6.69
C GLU A 32 4.91 30.94 8.03
N GLN A 33 3.79 31.65 7.98
CA GLN A 33 3.00 32.00 9.19
C GLN A 33 2.29 30.79 9.82
N ILE A 34 1.91 29.79 9.04
CA ILE A 34 1.35 28.53 9.55
C ILE A 34 2.45 27.64 10.16
N LEU A 35 3.61 27.54 9.50
CA LEU A 35 4.78 26.79 9.98
C LEU A 35 5.39 27.37 11.27
N SER A 36 5.36 28.70 11.44
CA SER A 36 5.84 29.35 12.67
C SER A 36 4.89 29.18 13.86
N LYS A 37 3.57 29.13 13.63
CA LYS A 37 2.58 28.88 14.69
C LYS A 37 2.57 27.42 15.17
N MET A 38 2.99 26.47 14.34
CA MET A 38 3.13 25.06 14.74
C MET A 38 4.38 24.77 15.58
N LYS A 39 5.37 25.66 15.64
CA LYS A 39 6.60 25.47 16.44
C LYS A 39 6.48 25.79 17.93
N ILE A 40 5.31 26.25 18.40
CA ILE A 40 5.10 26.61 19.81
C ILE A 40 3.88 25.86 20.37
N SER A 41 4.01 24.56 20.58
CA SER A 41 3.43 23.85 21.73
C SER A 41 3.89 22.39 21.71
N HIS A 42 4.15 21.84 22.89
CA HIS A 42 4.57 20.45 23.16
C HIS A 42 6.10 20.19 23.17
N SER A 43 6.78 20.92 24.05
CA SER A 43 7.82 20.30 24.88
C SER A 43 7.13 19.46 25.97
N LYS A 44 7.05 18.16 25.76
CA LYS A 44 7.06 17.12 26.81
C LYS A 44 7.70 15.89 26.19
N ARG A 45 8.87 15.51 26.71
CA ARG A 45 9.59 14.30 26.32
C ARG A 45 8.68 13.09 26.57
N VAL A 46 8.27 12.41 25.52
CA VAL A 46 7.81 11.03 25.58
C VAL A 46 8.98 10.20 25.07
N GLY A 47 9.39 9.20 25.86
CA GLY A 47 10.52 8.33 25.55
C GLY A 47 10.37 7.75 24.15
N GLY A 48 11.42 7.88 23.35
CA GLY A 48 11.45 7.33 22.00
C GLY A 48 11.60 5.82 22.09
N ASP A 49 10.54 5.10 21.72
CA ASP A 49 10.68 3.75 21.21
C ASP A 49 11.24 3.86 19.78
N SER A 50 12.55 4.08 19.69
CA SER A 50 13.28 3.91 18.43
C SER A 50 13.12 2.46 17.97
N ILE A 51 12.73 2.27 16.72
CA ILE A 51 12.75 0.95 16.06
C ILE A 51 14.17 0.40 16.23
N PRO A 52 14.36 -0.79 16.85
CA PRO A 52 15.69 -1.34 17.08
C PRO A 52 16.38 -1.68 15.76
N ASP A 53 17.72 -1.65 15.79
CA ASP A 53 18.62 -1.74 14.64
C ASP A 53 18.17 -2.72 13.55
N THR A 54 18.21 -2.21 12.32
CA THR A 54 17.86 -2.88 11.07
C THR A 54 18.74 -4.12 10.83
N GLN A 55 18.12 -5.28 10.70
CA GLN A 55 18.75 -6.39 9.96
C GLN A 55 18.18 -6.41 8.55
N GLU A 56 18.87 -5.78 7.60
CA GLU A 56 18.69 -6.16 6.20
C GLU A 56 19.19 -7.60 6.06
N ILE A 57 18.26 -8.56 6.09
CA ILE A 57 18.60 -9.95 5.82
C ILE A 57 18.92 -10.02 4.32
N PRO A 58 20.17 -10.35 3.91
CA PRO A 58 20.47 -10.54 2.51
C PRO A 58 19.67 -11.74 2.02
N THR A 59 18.73 -11.51 1.11
CA THR A 59 17.74 -12.47 0.62
C THR A 59 18.33 -13.48 -0.37
N GLY A 60 19.46 -14.07 0.00
CA GLY A 60 20.23 -15.01 -0.81
C GLY A 60 19.43 -16.23 -1.27
N SER A 61 18.36 -16.61 -0.56
CA SER A 61 17.57 -17.81 -0.89
C SER A 61 16.23 -17.58 -1.60
N LEU A 62 15.84 -16.36 -2.00
CA LEU A 62 14.56 -16.17 -2.71
C LEU A 62 14.60 -16.80 -4.12
N PHE A 63 13.73 -17.76 -4.39
CA PHE A 63 13.75 -18.57 -5.61
C PHE A 63 12.89 -17.91 -6.69
N GLY A 64 13.50 -17.30 -7.72
CA GLY A 64 12.81 -16.93 -8.97
C GLY A 64 13.08 -15.52 -9.50
N ASN A 65 12.27 -15.09 -10.48
CA ASN A 65 12.41 -13.85 -11.25
C ASN A 65 12.34 -12.55 -10.40
N LEU A 66 11.75 -12.61 -9.20
CA LEU A 66 11.52 -11.46 -8.32
C LEU A 66 12.81 -10.78 -7.83
N LYS A 67 13.90 -11.54 -7.68
CA LYS A 67 15.23 -11.02 -7.32
C LYS A 67 15.76 -9.94 -8.29
N ARG A 68 15.26 -9.91 -9.53
CA ARG A 68 15.69 -8.93 -10.54
C ARG A 68 14.92 -7.62 -10.44
N THR A 69 13.73 -7.64 -9.86
CA THR A 69 12.81 -6.51 -9.88
C THR A 69 12.53 -5.94 -8.49
N HIS A 70 12.60 -6.74 -7.42
CA HIS A 70 12.28 -6.32 -6.05
C HIS A 70 13.36 -6.71 -5.04
N LYS A 71 13.48 -5.87 -4.01
CA LYS A 71 14.21 -6.15 -2.77
C LYS A 71 13.22 -6.55 -1.68
N VAL A 72 13.63 -7.46 -0.81
CA VAL A 72 12.88 -7.82 0.40
C VAL A 72 13.63 -7.29 1.61
N THR A 73 12.94 -6.55 2.47
CA THR A 73 13.51 -5.99 3.70
C THR A 73 12.64 -6.42 4.88
N VAL A 74 13.28 -6.90 5.94
CA VAL A 74 12.59 -7.43 7.12
C VAL A 74 13.05 -6.62 8.33
N PHE A 75 12.12 -5.91 8.93
CA PHE A 75 12.28 -5.20 10.18
C PHE A 75 11.57 -5.97 11.30
N PRO A 76 11.92 -5.69 12.57
CA PRO A 76 11.05 -6.05 13.67
C PRO A 76 9.64 -5.52 13.35
N ASN A 77 8.67 -6.43 13.28
CA ASN A 77 7.25 -6.12 13.06
C ASN A 77 6.82 -5.69 11.66
N LEU A 78 7.72 -5.64 10.67
CA LEU A 78 7.41 -5.19 9.31
C LEU A 78 8.20 -5.97 8.26
N VAL A 79 7.52 -6.45 7.22
CA VAL A 79 8.15 -7.00 6.02
C VAL A 79 7.79 -6.13 4.83
N LYS A 80 8.77 -5.85 3.97
CA LYS A 80 8.65 -5.04 2.76
C LYS A 80 9.14 -5.84 1.57
N ILE A 81 8.41 -5.80 0.47
CA ILE A 81 8.84 -6.29 -0.85
C ILE A 81 8.62 -5.12 -1.80
N THR A 82 9.68 -4.42 -2.16
CA THR A 82 9.61 -3.14 -2.90
C THR A 82 10.46 -3.21 -4.16
N PRO A 83 10.13 -2.50 -5.24
CA PRO A 83 10.96 -2.44 -6.44
C PRO A 83 12.40 -2.02 -6.14
N ILE A 84 13.38 -2.61 -6.85
CA ILE A 84 14.80 -2.21 -6.75
C ILE A 84 15.01 -0.84 -7.41
N LYS A 85 14.35 -0.63 -8.55
CA LYS A 85 14.36 0.63 -9.31
C LYS A 85 12.92 1.07 -9.51
N PRO A 86 12.37 1.90 -8.60
CA PRO A 86 10.99 2.31 -8.73
C PRO A 86 10.84 3.27 -9.92
N THR A 87 9.98 2.90 -10.87
CA THR A 87 9.76 3.66 -12.11
C THR A 87 9.01 4.98 -11.89
N TYR A 88 8.40 5.16 -10.72
CA TYR A 88 7.68 6.38 -10.38
C TYR A 88 8.58 7.58 -10.08
N HIS A 89 9.91 7.44 -10.02
CA HIS A 89 10.82 8.58 -9.86
C HIS A 89 11.22 9.24 -11.18
N GLU A 90 10.86 8.67 -12.33
CA GLU A 90 11.42 9.06 -13.63
C GLU A 90 10.63 10.17 -14.35
N THR A 91 9.52 10.64 -13.78
CA THR A 91 8.61 11.58 -14.45
C THR A 91 8.27 12.78 -13.57
N GLU A 92 9.11 13.82 -13.58
CA GLU A 92 8.94 15.05 -12.78
C GLU A 92 7.63 15.82 -13.07
N ASP A 93 7.03 15.61 -14.24
CA ASP A 93 5.81 16.31 -14.68
C ASP A 93 4.50 15.53 -14.39
N VAL A 94 4.56 14.41 -13.66
CA VAL A 94 3.38 13.57 -13.38
C VAL A 94 2.93 13.76 -11.94
N VAL A 95 1.65 14.08 -11.74
CA VAL A 95 1.03 14.03 -10.42
C VAL A 95 1.01 12.57 -9.96
N HIS A 96 1.80 12.26 -8.93
CA HIS A 96 1.83 10.93 -8.34
C HIS A 96 0.55 10.65 -7.58
N GLN A 97 -0.07 9.49 -7.85
CA GLN A 97 -1.34 9.08 -7.28
C GLN A 97 -1.28 7.58 -6.93
N PRO A 98 -0.56 7.20 -5.86
CA PRO A 98 -0.47 5.81 -5.43
C PRO A 98 -1.84 5.25 -5.04
N MET A 99 -2.11 4.03 -5.49
CA MET A 99 -3.31 3.29 -5.14
C MET A 99 -2.95 2.24 -4.09
N PHE A 100 -3.60 2.30 -2.94
CA PHE A 100 -3.35 1.43 -1.81
C PHE A 100 -4.41 0.34 -1.72
N PHE A 101 -4.01 -0.87 -1.35
CA PHE A 101 -4.90 -2.02 -1.26
C PHE A 101 -4.58 -2.85 -0.01
N ASP A 102 -5.59 -3.37 0.66
CA ASP A 102 -5.40 -4.60 1.43
C ASP A 102 -5.14 -5.80 0.49
N LEU A 103 -4.63 -6.90 1.04
CA LEU A 103 -4.38 -8.13 0.31
C LEU A 103 -5.55 -9.12 0.40
N ASP A 104 -5.86 -9.58 1.62
CA ASP A 104 -6.71 -10.74 1.84
C ASP A 104 -8.18 -10.30 1.86
N ASP A 105 -9.02 -10.96 1.07
CA ASP A 105 -10.41 -10.56 0.75
C ASP A 105 -10.56 -9.19 0.06
N THR A 106 -9.45 -8.64 -0.46
CA THR A 106 -9.45 -7.41 -1.27
C THR A 106 -8.87 -7.62 -2.66
N ILE A 107 -7.63 -8.15 -2.78
CA ILE A 107 -7.03 -8.54 -4.06
C ILE A 107 -7.25 -10.03 -4.31
N ILE A 108 -7.04 -10.83 -3.27
CA ILE A 108 -7.11 -12.28 -3.31
C ILE A 108 -8.11 -12.78 -2.26
N THR A 109 -8.55 -14.02 -2.41
CA THR A 109 -9.18 -14.78 -1.33
C THR A 109 -8.59 -16.19 -1.28
N ARG A 110 -9.00 -17.00 -0.30
CA ARG A 110 -8.49 -18.36 -0.11
C ARG A 110 -9.10 -19.30 -1.15
N LYS A 111 -8.27 -20.12 -1.77
CA LYS A 111 -8.74 -21.14 -2.73
C LYS A 111 -9.50 -22.26 -2.01
N SER A 112 -9.06 -22.60 -0.80
CA SER A 112 -9.60 -23.69 0.01
C SER A 112 -10.92 -23.40 0.71
N GLY A 113 -11.34 -22.13 0.77
CA GLY A 113 -12.51 -21.69 1.57
C GLY A 113 -12.27 -21.72 3.09
N ARG A 114 -11.04 -22.02 3.56
CA ARG A 114 -10.70 -21.96 4.99
C ARG A 114 -10.61 -20.51 5.47
N LYS A 115 -10.87 -20.31 6.76
CA LYS A 115 -10.73 -19.01 7.43
C LYS A 115 -9.30 -18.46 7.38
N PHE A 116 -8.30 -19.33 7.44
CA PHE A 116 -6.89 -18.97 7.33
C PHE A 116 -6.21 -19.77 6.22
N GLY A 117 -5.40 -19.10 5.42
CA GLY A 117 -4.59 -19.76 4.39
C GLY A 117 -3.59 -20.71 5.05
N TYR A 118 -3.50 -21.94 4.57
CA TYR A 118 -2.64 -22.97 5.18
C TYR A 118 -1.31 -23.18 4.43
N ALA A 119 -1.20 -22.65 3.21
CA ALA A 119 -0.01 -22.78 2.36
C ALA A 119 0.15 -21.56 1.43
N PRO A 120 1.36 -21.31 0.91
CA PRO A 120 1.62 -20.17 0.02
C PRO A 120 0.81 -20.16 -1.28
N HIS A 121 0.35 -21.32 -1.74
CA HIS A 121 -0.48 -21.47 -2.95
C HIS A 121 -1.98 -21.45 -2.67
N ASP A 122 -2.41 -21.32 -1.40
CA ASP A 122 -3.83 -21.27 -1.03
C ASP A 122 -4.41 -19.87 -1.23
N TRP A 123 -4.41 -19.42 -2.48
CA TRP A 123 -5.01 -18.17 -2.88
C TRP A 123 -5.61 -18.29 -4.29
N LYS A 124 -6.55 -17.40 -4.58
CA LYS A 124 -7.08 -17.09 -5.91
C LYS A 124 -7.43 -15.61 -5.94
N TRP A 125 -7.58 -15.01 -7.12
CA TRP A 125 -8.16 -13.66 -7.23
C TRP A 125 -9.50 -13.60 -6.51
N LEU A 126 -9.77 -12.49 -5.82
CA LEU A 126 -11.07 -12.26 -5.18
C LEU A 126 -12.19 -12.35 -6.23
N HIS A 127 -11.98 -11.70 -7.38
CA HIS A 127 -12.87 -11.70 -8.53
C HIS A 127 -12.06 -11.60 -9.84
N GLU A 128 -12.63 -12.00 -10.98
CA GLU A 128 -11.97 -11.91 -12.29
C GLU A 128 -11.66 -10.47 -12.73
N GLU A 129 -12.43 -9.51 -12.21
CA GLU A 129 -12.24 -8.07 -12.45
C GLU A 129 -11.02 -7.48 -11.74
N VAL A 130 -10.49 -8.13 -10.70
CA VAL A 130 -9.34 -7.61 -9.95
C VAL A 130 -8.11 -7.38 -10.84
N PRO A 131 -7.59 -8.39 -11.56
CA PRO A 131 -6.44 -8.18 -12.44
C PRO A 131 -6.74 -7.19 -13.57
N VAL A 132 -7.98 -7.14 -14.08
CA VAL A 132 -8.40 -6.19 -15.14
C VAL A 132 -8.30 -4.76 -14.61
N LYS A 133 -8.84 -4.48 -13.42
CA LYS A 133 -8.82 -3.15 -12.80
C LYS A 133 -7.41 -2.72 -12.43
N LEU A 134 -6.60 -3.60 -11.86
CA LEU A 134 -5.19 -3.31 -11.57
C LEU A 134 -4.38 -2.99 -12.85
N GLN A 135 -4.63 -3.69 -13.95
CA GLN A 135 -4.01 -3.40 -15.25
C GLN A 135 -4.50 -2.08 -15.87
N SER A 136 -5.75 -1.70 -15.63
CA SER A 136 -6.35 -0.47 -16.18
C SER A 136 -5.82 0.82 -15.55
N LEU A 137 -5.13 0.72 -14.40
CA LEU A 137 -4.49 1.85 -13.76
C LEU A 137 -3.42 2.45 -14.68
N HIS A 138 -3.29 3.77 -14.67
CA HIS A 138 -2.32 4.46 -15.52
C HIS A 138 -0.90 3.95 -15.24
N SER A 139 -0.05 3.79 -16.26
CA SER A 139 1.26 3.11 -16.16
C SER A 139 2.17 3.68 -15.06
N SER A 140 2.09 4.99 -14.80
CA SER A 140 2.86 5.70 -13.77
C SER A 140 2.30 5.60 -12.34
N GLN A 141 1.09 5.07 -12.12
CA GLN A 141 0.50 4.98 -10.78
C GLN A 141 1.12 3.82 -9.99
N PRO A 142 1.74 4.07 -8.82
CA PRO A 142 2.19 2.98 -7.96
C PRO A 142 1.02 2.19 -7.39
N ILE A 143 1.21 0.88 -7.16
CA ILE A 143 0.27 0.02 -6.44
C ILE A 143 0.92 -0.40 -5.14
N ILE A 144 0.30 -0.07 -4.01
CA ILE A 144 0.86 -0.32 -2.68
C ILE A 144 -0.06 -1.28 -1.93
N ILE A 145 0.40 -2.50 -1.68
CA ILE A 145 -0.35 -3.52 -0.96
C ILE A 145 0.08 -3.49 0.50
N ILE A 146 -0.87 -3.33 1.42
CA ILE A 146 -0.65 -3.21 2.87
C ILE A 146 -1.48 -4.25 3.60
N SER A 147 -0.83 -5.18 4.31
CA SER A 147 -1.54 -6.31 4.95
C SER A 147 -1.18 -6.53 6.44
N ASN A 148 -2.15 -6.99 7.20
CA ASN A 148 -2.03 -7.31 8.63
C ASN A 148 -1.75 -8.81 8.86
N GLN A 149 -0.48 -9.25 8.85
CA GLN A 149 -0.05 -10.66 8.87
C GLN A 149 0.45 -11.14 10.25
N ALA A 150 -0.40 -11.08 11.29
CA ALA A 150 -0.02 -11.36 12.68
C ALA A 150 0.42 -12.81 12.99
N THR A 151 0.27 -13.74 12.05
CA THR A 151 0.77 -15.12 12.15
C THR A 151 2.17 -15.29 11.57
N THR A 152 2.72 -14.24 10.98
CA THR A 152 4.09 -14.22 10.45
C THR A 152 5.04 -13.82 11.57
N SER A 153 6.11 -14.59 11.80
CA SER A 153 7.20 -14.20 12.69
C SER A 153 8.34 -13.63 11.86
N ALA A 154 8.64 -12.34 12.06
CA ALA A 154 9.80 -11.64 11.49
C ALA A 154 11.01 -11.61 12.44
N LEU A 155 11.01 -12.42 13.49
CA LEU A 155 12.09 -12.46 14.49
C LEU A 155 13.34 -13.21 14.01
N SER A 156 13.22 -14.00 12.93
CA SER A 156 14.31 -14.76 12.32
C SER A 156 14.06 -14.90 10.82
N ALA A 157 15.13 -14.82 10.03
CA ALA A 157 15.13 -15.02 8.58
C ALA A 157 14.66 -16.43 8.19
N GLU A 158 14.87 -17.41 9.06
CA GLU A 158 14.58 -18.83 8.87
C GLU A 158 13.15 -19.20 9.27
N SER A 159 12.35 -18.23 9.73
CA SER A 159 10.96 -18.42 10.09
C SER A 159 10.16 -18.97 8.92
N LYS A 160 9.64 -20.20 9.07
CA LYS A 160 8.76 -20.83 8.06
C LYS A 160 7.58 -19.95 7.67
N SER A 161 7.04 -19.20 8.63
CA SER A 161 5.93 -18.27 8.37
C SER A 161 6.33 -17.06 7.53
N LEU A 162 7.55 -16.54 7.72
CA LEU A 162 8.15 -15.48 6.89
C LEU A 162 8.38 -15.98 5.46
N SER A 163 9.02 -17.14 5.31
CA SER A 163 9.22 -17.77 3.99
C SER A 163 7.89 -18.03 3.28
N ASN A 164 6.85 -18.45 4.01
CA ASN A 164 5.53 -18.67 3.45
C ASN A 164 4.87 -17.39 2.91
N ILE A 165 4.92 -16.28 3.66
CA ILE A 165 4.33 -15.03 3.17
C ILE A 165 5.10 -14.49 1.96
N ILE A 166 6.43 -14.56 1.97
CA ILE A 166 7.24 -14.12 0.81
C ILE A 166 6.91 -14.98 -0.41
N THR A 167 6.87 -16.32 -0.26
CA THR A 167 6.52 -17.24 -1.35
C THR A 167 5.10 -17.00 -1.88
N LYS A 168 4.14 -16.65 -1.01
CA LYS A 168 2.77 -16.31 -1.41
C LYS A 168 2.76 -15.08 -2.31
N ILE A 169 3.46 -14.02 -1.91
CA ILE A 169 3.59 -12.80 -2.75
C ILE A 169 4.30 -13.10 -4.06
N GLU A 170 5.32 -13.96 -4.06
CA GLU A 170 6.00 -14.40 -5.27
C GLU A 170 5.06 -15.07 -6.27
N TYR A 171 4.18 -15.97 -5.82
CA TYR A 171 3.18 -16.60 -6.67
C TYR A 171 2.16 -15.60 -7.23
N ILE A 172 1.72 -14.65 -6.41
CA ILE A 172 0.77 -13.61 -6.85
C ILE A 172 1.42 -12.74 -7.93
N PHE A 173 2.66 -12.28 -7.72
CA PHE A 173 3.37 -11.45 -8.68
C PHE A 173 3.71 -12.21 -9.97
N LYS A 174 3.98 -13.52 -9.89
CA LYS A 174 4.13 -14.37 -11.07
C LYS A 174 2.87 -14.39 -11.93
N ASP A 175 1.70 -14.60 -11.31
CA ASP A 175 0.42 -14.58 -12.04
C ASP A 175 0.08 -13.18 -12.57
N MET A 176 0.36 -12.11 -11.81
CA MET A 176 0.26 -10.73 -12.30
C MET A 176 1.10 -10.50 -13.56
N THR A 177 2.35 -10.98 -13.56
CA THR A 177 3.25 -10.87 -14.73
C THR A 177 2.71 -11.67 -15.92
N GLU A 178 2.21 -12.88 -15.69
CA GLU A 178 1.59 -13.71 -16.74
C GLU A 178 0.35 -13.04 -17.35
N LYS A 179 -0.42 -12.31 -16.53
CA LYS A 179 -1.55 -11.45 -16.95
C LYS A 179 -1.14 -10.07 -17.49
N LYS A 180 0.16 -9.86 -17.74
CA LYS A 180 0.71 -8.62 -18.31
C LYS A 180 0.55 -7.38 -17.43
N LEU A 181 0.49 -7.55 -16.11
CA LEU A 181 0.65 -6.43 -15.18
C LEU A 181 2.13 -6.15 -14.99
N ASN A 182 2.50 -4.86 -14.98
CA ASN A 182 3.85 -4.46 -14.63
C ASN A 182 4.01 -4.57 -13.11
N VAL A 183 4.77 -5.56 -12.64
CA VAL A 183 5.01 -5.75 -11.20
C VAL A 183 6.03 -4.77 -10.64
N GLU A 184 6.84 -4.10 -11.46
CA GLU A 184 7.88 -3.16 -11.00
C GLU A 184 7.34 -1.84 -10.42
N ARG A 185 6.02 -1.64 -10.47
CA ARG A 185 5.28 -0.55 -9.82
C ARG A 185 4.52 -1.00 -8.58
N ILE A 186 4.70 -2.25 -8.14
CA ILE A 186 3.97 -2.82 -7.02
C ILE A 186 4.90 -2.95 -5.81
N SER A 187 4.51 -2.36 -4.69
CA SER A 187 5.17 -2.56 -3.40
C SER A 187 4.24 -3.31 -2.46
N PHE A 188 4.78 -4.23 -1.66
CA PHE A 188 4.06 -4.94 -0.62
C PHE A 188 4.67 -4.65 0.75
N TYR A 189 3.81 -4.36 1.71
CA TYR A 189 4.13 -4.10 3.11
C TYR A 189 3.23 -4.97 3.98
N CYS A 190 3.78 -5.63 5.00
CA CYS A 190 2.94 -6.26 6.01
C CYS A 190 3.45 -6.13 7.43
N SER A 191 2.52 -5.86 8.34
CA SER A 191 2.78 -5.91 9.78
C SER A 191 2.79 -7.37 10.23
N THR A 192 3.75 -7.78 11.04
CA THR A 192 3.88 -9.20 11.45
C THR A 192 3.39 -9.44 12.89
N ASN A 193 3.02 -8.39 13.60
CA ASN A 193 2.61 -8.37 15.00
C ASN A 193 1.10 -8.23 15.16
N ARG A 194 0.60 -8.68 16.33
CA ARG A 194 -0.82 -8.63 16.70
C ARG A 194 -1.30 -7.24 17.08
N LYS A 195 -0.39 -6.34 17.49
CA LYS A 195 -0.62 -4.96 17.91
C LYS A 195 0.63 -4.12 17.63
N GLY A 196 0.47 -2.81 17.52
CA GLY A 196 1.57 -1.85 17.39
C GLY A 196 1.40 -0.94 16.19
N ILE A 197 2.26 0.08 16.10
CA ILE A 197 2.14 1.19 15.14
C ILE A 197 2.15 0.75 13.67
N MET A 198 2.72 -0.42 13.35
CA MET A 198 2.75 -0.96 11.99
C MET A 198 1.46 -1.67 11.60
N ARG A 199 0.62 -2.04 12.56
CA ARG A 199 -0.60 -2.82 12.32
C ARG A 199 -1.78 -1.87 12.10
N LYS A 200 -2.48 -2.01 10.97
CA LYS A 200 -3.75 -1.29 10.73
C LYS A 200 -4.72 -1.52 11.90
N PRO A 201 -5.39 -0.49 12.42
CA PRO A 201 -5.61 0.83 11.81
C PRO A 201 -4.48 1.87 11.99
N GLU A 202 -3.39 1.53 12.68
CA GLU A 202 -2.28 2.46 12.88
C GLU A 202 -1.54 2.78 11.56
N ILE A 203 -1.05 4.01 11.43
CA ILE A 203 -0.50 4.57 10.18
C ILE A 203 1.00 4.34 9.97
N GLY A 204 1.64 3.47 10.77
CA GLY A 204 3.10 3.27 10.73
C GLY A 204 3.59 2.79 9.37
N ILE A 205 2.86 1.87 8.72
CA ILE A 205 3.22 1.41 7.36
C ILE A 205 3.11 2.56 6.36
N PHE A 206 2.10 3.42 6.45
CA PHE A 206 1.99 4.58 5.57
C PHE A 206 3.14 5.57 5.75
N THR A 207 3.56 5.77 7.00
CA THR A 207 4.72 6.59 7.33
C THR A 207 6.00 6.02 6.74
N GLU A 208 6.17 4.69 6.78
CA GLU A 208 7.32 4.02 6.18
C GLU A 208 7.28 4.06 4.64
N PHE A 209 6.10 3.83 4.05
CA PHE A 209 5.90 3.99 2.61
C PHE A 209 6.32 5.38 2.15
N LYS A 210 5.94 6.47 2.85
CA LYS A 210 6.35 7.83 2.46
C LYS A 210 7.87 8.00 2.42
N LYS A 211 8.61 7.37 3.34
CA LYS A 211 10.08 7.40 3.35
C LYS A 211 10.67 6.65 2.16
N ASP A 212 10.13 5.47 1.84
CA ASP A 212 10.56 4.69 0.68
C ASP A 212 10.19 5.38 -0.64
N TYR A 213 9.03 6.02 -0.68
CA TYR A 213 8.48 6.65 -1.86
C TYR A 213 9.21 7.95 -2.20
N GLY A 214 9.67 8.70 -1.19
CA GLY A 214 10.65 9.78 -1.35
C GLY A 214 10.22 11.00 -2.18
N VAL A 215 9.00 11.01 -2.72
CA VAL A 215 8.42 12.12 -3.50
C VAL A 215 7.03 12.45 -2.99
N GLU A 216 6.62 13.70 -3.16
CA GLU A 216 5.25 14.12 -2.85
C GLU A 216 4.25 13.47 -3.81
N PHE A 217 3.05 13.21 -3.31
CA PHE A 217 1.95 12.67 -4.10
C PHE A 217 0.63 13.32 -3.69
N ASP A 218 -0.32 13.29 -4.61
CA ASP A 218 -1.65 13.84 -4.38
C ASP A 218 -2.48 12.86 -3.54
N ILE A 219 -2.65 13.20 -2.27
CA ILE A 219 -3.38 12.38 -1.32
C ILE A 219 -4.89 12.35 -1.59
N GLU A 220 -5.44 13.43 -2.16
CA GLU A 220 -6.87 13.55 -2.46
C GLU A 220 -7.27 12.68 -3.66
N LEU A 221 -6.33 12.48 -4.58
CA LEU A 221 -6.47 11.58 -5.73
C LEU A 221 -5.99 10.15 -5.44
N SER A 222 -5.46 9.90 -4.24
CA SER A 222 -5.07 8.57 -3.77
C SER A 222 -6.20 7.91 -2.99
N CYS A 223 -6.25 6.57 -3.04
CA CYS A 223 -7.31 5.80 -2.40
C CYS A 223 -6.76 4.55 -1.74
N PHE A 224 -7.34 4.16 -0.60
CA PHE A 224 -7.16 2.85 0.02
C PHE A 224 -8.38 1.98 -0.27
N ILE A 225 -8.16 0.79 -0.81
CA ILE A 225 -9.19 -0.22 -1.07
C ILE A 225 -9.01 -1.34 -0.04
N GLY A 226 -10.06 -1.69 0.71
CA GLY A 226 -9.98 -2.75 1.73
C GLY A 226 -11.32 -3.29 2.17
N ASP A 227 -11.38 -4.56 2.59
CA ASP A 227 -12.60 -5.25 3.00
C ASP A 227 -13.01 -4.92 4.44
N ALA A 228 -12.06 -4.56 5.31
CA ALA A 228 -12.32 -4.24 6.71
C ALA A 228 -12.90 -2.82 6.87
N ALA A 229 -14.17 -2.67 6.46
CA ALA A 229 -14.90 -1.40 6.37
C ALA A 229 -15.80 -1.10 7.59
N GLY A 230 -15.95 -2.05 8.52
CA GLY A 230 -16.80 -1.91 9.71
C GLY A 230 -18.29 -2.15 9.44
N ARG A 231 -18.63 -2.85 8.36
CA ARG A 231 -20.00 -3.31 8.09
C ARG A 231 -20.37 -4.42 9.08
N ALA A 232 -21.68 -4.69 9.23
CA ALA A 232 -22.17 -5.69 10.17
C ALA A 232 -21.57 -7.10 9.97
N THR A 233 -21.17 -7.44 8.74
CA THR A 233 -20.56 -8.70 8.36
C THR A 233 -19.03 -8.68 8.39
N ASP A 234 -18.41 -7.51 8.56
CA ASP A 234 -16.96 -7.39 8.52
C ASP A 234 -16.34 -7.84 9.85
N PHE A 235 -15.17 -8.47 9.77
CA PHE A 235 -14.42 -8.86 10.96
C PHE A 235 -13.86 -7.66 11.74
N SER A 236 -13.58 -6.55 11.06
CA SER A 236 -13.05 -5.33 11.65
C SER A 236 -13.33 -4.10 10.77
N ASP A 237 -12.94 -2.92 11.26
CA ASP A 237 -12.96 -1.64 10.53
C ASP A 237 -11.55 -1.09 10.28
N SER A 238 -10.54 -1.98 10.31
CA SER A 238 -9.14 -1.56 10.36
C SER A 238 -8.65 -0.88 9.08
N ASP A 239 -9.19 -1.23 7.91
CA ASP A 239 -8.81 -0.62 6.63
C ASP A 239 -9.40 0.77 6.49
N LYS A 240 -10.68 0.91 6.83
CA LYS A 240 -11.37 2.20 6.83
C LYS A 240 -10.68 3.20 7.76
N LYS A 241 -10.42 2.80 9.00
CA LYS A 241 -9.73 3.65 9.98
C LYS A 241 -8.29 3.96 9.58
N PHE A 242 -7.59 3.01 8.96
CA PHE A 242 -6.26 3.27 8.41
C PHE A 242 -6.30 4.35 7.32
N ALA A 243 -7.24 4.25 6.38
CA ALA A 243 -7.42 5.23 5.31
C ALA A 243 -7.73 6.63 5.89
N GLU A 244 -8.67 6.71 6.83
CA GLU A 244 -9.00 7.94 7.56
C GLU A 244 -7.78 8.56 8.26
N GLY A 245 -7.02 7.75 9.00
CA GLY A 245 -5.80 8.19 9.68
C GLY A 245 -4.70 8.66 8.73
N CYS A 246 -4.67 8.11 7.51
CA CYS A 246 -3.73 8.54 6.46
C CYS A 246 -4.20 9.78 5.70
N GLY A 247 -5.48 10.15 5.77
CA GLY A 247 -6.09 11.18 4.92
C GLY A 247 -6.42 10.69 3.50
N LEU A 248 -6.54 9.38 3.30
CA LEU A 248 -6.86 8.77 2.01
C LEU A 248 -8.37 8.60 1.84
N LYS A 249 -8.85 8.69 0.60
CA LYS A 249 -10.19 8.17 0.28
C LYS A 249 -10.24 6.67 0.56
N PHE A 250 -11.37 6.17 1.07
CA PHE A 250 -11.61 4.75 1.28
C PHE A 250 -12.67 4.22 0.33
N LEU A 251 -12.44 3.02 -0.22
CA LEU A 251 -13.43 2.24 -0.97
C LEU A 251 -13.35 0.77 -0.54
N THR A 252 -14.49 0.10 -0.57
CA THR A 252 -14.55 -1.36 -0.44
C THR A 252 -14.19 -2.05 -1.78
N PRO A 253 -13.83 -3.35 -1.77
CA PRO A 253 -13.61 -4.10 -3.00
C PRO A 253 -14.84 -4.08 -3.92
N GLU A 254 -16.04 -4.19 -3.35
CA GLU A 254 -17.30 -4.16 -4.10
C GLU A 254 -17.49 -2.81 -4.83
N GLU A 255 -17.23 -1.70 -4.14
CA GLU A 255 -17.32 -0.36 -4.74
C GLU A 255 -16.25 -0.11 -5.82
N TYR A 256 -15.02 -0.60 -5.61
CA TYR A 256 -13.91 -0.34 -6.51
C TYR A 256 -13.95 -1.23 -7.77
N TYR A 257 -14.17 -2.54 -7.58
CA TYR A 257 -14.20 -3.51 -8.67
C TYR A 257 -15.59 -3.61 -9.32
N GLY A 258 -16.66 -3.21 -8.64
CA GLY A 258 -18.04 -3.32 -9.14
C GLY A 258 -18.58 -4.75 -9.09
N ILE A 259 -18.23 -5.49 -8.02
CA ILE A 259 -18.52 -6.92 -7.82
C ILE A 259 -19.58 -7.16 -6.75
#